data_AF-A0A7C1YYV4-F1
#
_entry.id   AF-A0A7C1YYV4-F1
#
_cell.length_a   1.000
_cell.length_b   1.000
_cell.length_c   1.000
_cell.angle_alpha   90.00
_cell.angle_beta   90.00
_cell.angle_gamma   90.00
#
_symmetry.space_group_name_H-M   'P 1'
#
loop_
_entity.id
_entity.type
_entity.pdbx_description
1 polymer ?
#
loop_
_entity_poly.entity_id
_entity_poly.type
_entity_poly.pdbx_seq_one_letter_code
_entity_poly.pdbx_strand_id
1 'polypeptide(L)'
;MVSETLIDASAGWINPLGRGDKMKRWLLLVMAAYPLVWSGLAVSSSEFGDPARGRAFYSQRCVMCHGSDGRGQNGMAPNFFEEWHRLTKTDEELAENIRNDFRTPERFYTAGSCPPHRFNDEDMEDLLAYLRRLTENRPSDSFGFDRRNDLGRPDDFGRPDDFGRPF
;
A
#
# COMPACT_ATOMS: atom_id res chain seq x y z
N MET A 1 65.33 -17.74 44.05
CA MET A 1 64.15 -16.94 44.49
C MET A 1 64.54 -15.48 44.35
N VAL A 2 63.68 -14.64 43.74
CA VAL A 2 63.63 -13.15 43.69
C VAL A 2 64.92 -12.35 43.98
N SER A 3 65.34 -11.33 43.22
CA SER A 3 64.71 -10.58 42.12
C SER A 3 65.81 -9.81 41.36
N GLU A 4 65.60 -8.94 40.36
CA GLU A 4 64.39 -8.33 39.79
C GLU A 4 64.57 -8.12 38.26
N THR A 5 63.63 -7.44 37.59
CA THR A 5 63.78 -6.92 36.21
C THR A 5 63.56 -5.41 36.15
N LEU A 6 64.52 -4.66 35.62
CA LEU A 6 64.32 -3.29 35.16
C LEU A 6 64.75 -3.19 33.69
N ILE A 7 63.76 -3.18 32.80
CA ILE A 7 63.91 -2.85 31.40
C ILE A 7 63.61 -1.36 31.26
N ASP A 8 64.62 -0.56 30.92
CA ASP A 8 64.40 0.84 30.53
C ASP A 8 63.66 0.86 29.20
N ALA A 9 62.44 1.40 29.21
CA ALA A 9 61.59 1.56 28.04
C ALA A 9 61.51 3.03 27.66
N SER A 10 62.59 3.58 27.10
CA SER A 10 62.60 4.96 26.60
C SER A 10 63.20 5.11 25.19
N ALA A 11 62.45 5.84 24.35
CA ALA A 11 62.83 6.44 23.06
C ALA A 11 63.35 5.53 21.91
N GLY A 12 62.65 5.54 20.76
CA GLY A 12 63.23 5.00 19.52
C GLY A 12 62.33 4.86 18.27
N TRP A 13 61.00 4.83 18.41
CA TRP A 13 60.11 4.57 17.26
C TRP A 13 59.83 5.81 16.41
N ILE A 14 60.82 6.19 15.60
CA ILE A 14 60.65 7.14 14.50
C ILE A 14 59.79 6.44 13.44
N ASN A 15 58.54 6.89 13.25
CA ASN A 15 57.67 6.46 12.16
C ASN A 15 57.73 7.46 10.99
N PRO A 16 58.59 7.27 9.97
CA PRO A 16 58.54 8.08 8.77
C PRO A 16 57.28 7.72 7.96
N LEU A 17 56.37 8.70 7.84
CA LEU A 17 55.22 8.64 6.93
C LEU A 17 55.71 8.40 5.49
N GLY A 18 55.49 7.20 4.94
CA GLY A 18 56.19 6.80 3.70
C GLY A 18 55.52 5.76 2.79
N ARG A 19 54.24 5.41 2.97
CA ARG A 19 53.55 4.45 2.06
C ARG A 19 52.01 4.53 2.09
N GLY A 20 51.41 5.59 1.53
CA GLY A 20 49.94 5.71 1.49
C GLY A 20 49.32 6.50 0.34
N ASP A 21 50.07 7.38 -0.33
CA ASP A 21 49.46 8.42 -1.18
C ASP A 21 48.84 7.89 -2.48
N LYS A 22 49.42 6.83 -3.07
CA LYS A 22 48.87 6.19 -4.28
C LYS A 22 47.54 5.46 -4.01
N MET A 23 47.39 4.83 -2.85
CA MET A 23 46.17 4.12 -2.46
C MET A 23 45.05 5.11 -2.08
N LYS A 24 45.36 6.20 -1.38
CA LYS A 24 44.39 7.27 -1.10
C LYS A 24 43.89 7.94 -2.37
N ARG A 25 44.76 8.21 -3.35
CA ARG A 25 44.36 8.74 -4.66
C ARG A 25 43.45 7.79 -5.44
N TRP A 26 43.72 6.49 -5.43
CA TRP A 26 42.83 5.48 -6.04
C TRP A 26 41.46 5.41 -5.35
N LEU A 27 41.42 5.41 -4.01
CA LEU A 27 40.17 5.41 -3.26
C LEU A 27 39.32 6.67 -3.52
N LEU A 28 39.96 7.85 -3.62
CA LEU A 28 39.25 9.09 -3.94
C LEU A 28 38.66 9.10 -5.36
N LEU A 29 39.35 8.51 -6.35
CA LEU A 29 38.82 8.40 -7.72
C LEU A 29 37.64 7.43 -7.82
N VAL A 30 37.70 6.29 -7.12
CA VAL A 30 36.57 5.34 -7.08
C VAL A 30 35.36 5.94 -6.36
N MET A 31 35.56 6.62 -5.23
CA MET A 31 34.48 7.26 -4.47
C MET A 31 33.88 8.48 -5.18
N ALA A 32 34.65 9.22 -5.99
CA ALA A 32 34.14 10.32 -6.81
C ALA A 32 33.35 9.85 -8.04
N ALA A 33 33.67 8.68 -8.60
CA ALA A 33 32.92 8.07 -9.70
C ALA A 33 31.64 7.34 -9.24
N TYR A 34 31.60 6.86 -7.99
CA TYR A 34 30.47 6.12 -7.42
C TYR A 34 29.10 6.83 -7.52
N PRO A 35 28.93 8.13 -7.15
CA PRO A 35 27.63 8.80 -7.26
C PRO A 35 27.16 9.00 -8.71
N LEU A 36 28.07 9.03 -9.69
CA LEU A 36 27.71 9.18 -11.10
C LEU A 36 27.10 7.89 -11.68
N VAL A 37 27.46 6.71 -11.13
CA VAL A 37 26.87 5.42 -11.53
C VAL A 37 25.53 5.17 -10.84
N TRP A 38 25.29 5.77 -9.68
CA TRP A 38 24.09 5.55 -8.86
C TRP A 38 22.98 6.61 -9.04
N SER A 39 23.13 7.54 -9.99
CA SER A 39 22.15 8.60 -10.28
C SER A 39 21.17 8.27 -11.43
N GLY A 40 21.21 7.04 -11.97
CA GLY A 40 20.50 6.66 -13.20
C GLY A 40 19.14 5.99 -13.05
N LEU A 41 18.72 5.64 -11.82
CA LEU A 41 17.46 4.93 -11.55
C LEU A 41 16.48 5.83 -10.80
N ALA A 42 15.89 6.78 -11.51
CA ALA A 42 14.61 7.34 -11.12
C ALA A 42 13.54 6.25 -11.33
N VAL A 43 13.36 5.38 -10.33
CA VAL A 43 12.17 4.53 -10.23
C VAL A 43 10.99 5.48 -10.09
N SER A 44 10.17 5.60 -11.14
CA SER A 44 8.90 6.29 -11.05
C SER A 44 8.05 5.61 -9.99
N SER A 45 7.82 6.29 -8.87
CA SER A 45 6.99 5.81 -7.77
C SER A 45 5.51 5.90 -8.13
N SER A 46 5.07 5.05 -9.04
CA SER A 46 3.67 4.65 -9.20
C SER A 46 3.49 3.27 -8.54
N GLU A 47 3.78 3.17 -7.23
CA GLU A 47 3.53 1.93 -6.48
C GLU A 47 2.04 1.73 -6.14
N PHE A 48 1.23 2.80 -6.20
CA PHE A 48 -0.21 2.78 -5.96
C PHE A 48 -0.89 3.83 -6.84
N GLY A 49 -1.99 3.47 -7.52
CA GLY A 49 -2.75 4.39 -8.39
C GLY A 49 -3.41 5.55 -7.64
N ASP A 50 -3.93 6.54 -8.38
CA ASP A 50 -4.56 7.73 -7.82
C ASP A 50 -6.03 7.46 -7.43
N PRO A 51 -6.38 7.39 -6.13
CA PRO A 51 -7.75 7.15 -5.69
C PRO A 51 -8.70 8.32 -6.00
N ALA A 52 -8.21 9.52 -6.32
CA ALA A 52 -9.05 10.63 -6.75
C ALA A 52 -9.54 10.44 -8.21
N ARG A 53 -8.65 10.01 -9.12
CA ARG A 53 -9.03 9.55 -10.47
C ARG A 53 -9.94 8.32 -10.39
N GLY A 54 -9.58 7.34 -9.57
CA GLY A 54 -10.40 6.14 -9.33
C GLY A 54 -11.83 6.46 -8.87
N ARG A 55 -11.98 7.42 -7.95
CA ARG A 55 -13.30 7.91 -7.52
C ARG A 55 -14.11 8.47 -8.68
N ALA A 56 -13.50 9.19 -9.61
CA ALA A 56 -14.20 9.75 -10.77
C ALA A 56 -14.72 8.63 -11.69
N PHE A 57 -13.91 7.60 -11.95
CA PHE A 57 -14.32 6.42 -12.72
C PHE A 57 -15.45 5.63 -12.04
N TYR A 58 -15.32 5.37 -10.73
CA TYR A 58 -16.35 4.72 -9.94
C TYR A 58 -17.67 5.49 -10.00
N SER A 59 -17.61 6.82 -9.81
CA SER A 59 -18.78 7.71 -9.87
C SER A 59 -19.50 7.67 -11.21
N GLN A 60 -18.76 7.53 -12.31
CA GLN A 60 -19.32 7.50 -13.68
C GLN A 60 -19.87 6.13 -14.09
N ARG A 61 -19.31 5.03 -13.57
CA ARG A 61 -19.51 3.67 -14.15
C ARG A 61 -20.06 2.63 -13.17
N CYS A 62 -19.78 2.77 -11.87
CA CYS A 62 -20.04 1.71 -10.88
C CYS A 62 -21.22 2.04 -9.95
N VAL A 63 -21.43 3.33 -9.65
CA VAL A 63 -22.45 3.82 -8.69
C VAL A 63 -23.86 3.31 -9.00
N MET A 64 -24.22 3.17 -10.27
CA MET A 64 -25.55 2.69 -10.72
C MET A 64 -25.95 1.37 -10.03
N CYS A 65 -25.00 0.45 -9.85
CA CYS A 65 -25.23 -0.84 -9.20
C CYS A 65 -24.69 -0.86 -7.76
N HIS A 66 -23.50 -0.32 -7.53
CA HIS A 66 -22.78 -0.43 -6.25
C HIS A 66 -23.09 0.68 -5.23
N GLY A 67 -23.86 1.71 -5.59
CA GLY A 67 -24.11 2.88 -4.75
C GLY A 67 -22.93 3.87 -4.75
N SER A 68 -23.13 5.07 -4.22
CA SER A 68 -22.07 6.09 -4.09
C SER A 68 -21.08 5.77 -2.96
N ASP A 69 -21.48 4.92 -2.03
CA ASP A 69 -20.78 4.51 -0.82
C ASP A 69 -20.28 3.05 -0.86
N GLY A 70 -20.66 2.25 -1.86
CA GLY A 70 -20.32 0.83 -1.95
C GLY A 70 -21.29 -0.14 -1.26
N ARG A 71 -22.44 0.33 -0.76
CA ARG A 71 -23.45 -0.54 -0.10
C ARG A 71 -24.33 -1.33 -1.07
N GLY A 72 -24.24 -1.08 -2.37
CA GLY A 72 -25.14 -1.63 -3.38
C GLY A 72 -26.49 -0.90 -3.42
N GLN A 73 -27.08 -0.78 -4.62
CA GLN A 73 -28.41 -0.21 -4.80
C GLN A 73 -29.44 -1.33 -5.04
N ASN A 74 -30.50 -1.40 -4.22
CA ASN A 74 -31.68 -2.25 -4.45
C ASN A 74 -31.37 -3.73 -4.80
N GLY A 75 -30.32 -4.30 -4.20
CA GLY A 75 -29.87 -5.67 -4.48
C GLY A 75 -29.23 -5.87 -5.86
N MET A 76 -28.89 -4.81 -6.59
CA MET A 76 -28.19 -4.89 -7.89
C MET A 76 -26.71 -5.29 -7.75
N ALA A 77 -26.12 -5.16 -6.57
CA ALA A 77 -24.71 -5.45 -6.30
C ALA A 77 -24.49 -5.86 -4.83
N PRO A 78 -23.34 -6.48 -4.49
CA PRO A 78 -22.96 -6.72 -3.09
C PRO A 78 -22.83 -5.42 -2.28
N ASN A 79 -23.16 -5.50 -1.00
CA ASN A 79 -22.72 -4.51 -0.01
C ASN A 79 -21.25 -4.80 0.35
N PHE A 80 -20.34 -3.91 -0.02
CA PHE A 80 -18.90 -4.10 0.21
C PHE A 80 -18.47 -4.04 1.68
N PHE A 81 -19.33 -3.60 2.62
CA PHE A 81 -19.00 -3.62 4.05
C PHE A 81 -19.42 -4.95 4.72
N GLU A 82 -20.57 -5.50 4.34
CA GLU A 82 -21.00 -6.84 4.77
C GLU A 82 -20.17 -7.93 4.08
N GLU A 83 -19.92 -7.78 2.78
CA GLU A 83 -19.20 -8.75 1.94
C GLU A 83 -17.75 -8.32 1.67
N TRP A 84 -17.10 -7.67 2.65
CA TRP A 84 -15.76 -7.05 2.55
C TRP A 84 -14.66 -7.95 1.98
N HIS A 85 -14.72 -9.25 2.24
CA HIS A 85 -13.80 -10.27 1.70
C HIS A 85 -13.74 -10.30 0.16
N ARG A 86 -14.74 -9.75 -0.53
CA ARG A 86 -14.72 -9.56 -1.99
C ARG A 86 -13.62 -8.59 -2.43
N LEU A 87 -13.39 -7.53 -1.66
CA LEU A 87 -12.40 -6.50 -1.91
C LEU A 87 -11.05 -6.79 -1.21
N THR A 88 -10.84 -8.02 -0.72
CA THR A 88 -9.52 -8.52 -0.26
C THR A 88 -8.85 -9.48 -1.24
N LYS A 89 -9.48 -9.77 -2.38
CA LYS A 89 -8.85 -10.43 -3.55
C LYS A 89 -7.62 -9.64 -4.02
N THR A 90 -6.74 -10.25 -4.81
CA THR A 90 -5.57 -9.52 -5.36
C THR A 90 -6.03 -8.45 -6.35
N ASP A 91 -5.16 -7.48 -6.66
CA ASP A 91 -5.50 -6.42 -7.63
C ASP A 91 -5.72 -7.00 -9.03
N GLU A 92 -4.96 -8.02 -9.42
CA GLU A 92 -5.15 -8.75 -10.69
C GLU A 92 -6.52 -9.43 -10.75
N GLU A 93 -6.93 -10.13 -9.68
CA GLU A 93 -8.20 -10.83 -9.62
C GLU A 93 -9.38 -9.84 -9.59
N LEU A 94 -9.28 -8.72 -8.85
CA LEU A 94 -10.27 -7.66 -8.91
C LEU A 94 -10.35 -7.05 -10.32
N ALA A 95 -9.22 -6.77 -10.94
CA ALA A 95 -9.16 -6.22 -12.28
C ALA A 95 -9.75 -7.18 -13.33
N GLU A 96 -9.52 -8.49 -13.21
CA GLU A 96 -10.12 -9.51 -14.06
C GLU A 96 -11.65 -9.52 -13.92
N ASN A 97 -12.16 -9.47 -12.68
CA ASN A 97 -13.58 -9.43 -12.38
C ASN A 97 -14.27 -8.11 -12.85
N ILE A 98 -13.52 -7.02 -13.01
CA ILE A 98 -14.03 -5.73 -13.52
C ILE A 98 -13.93 -5.67 -15.05
N ARG A 99 -12.87 -6.20 -15.67
CA ARG A 99 -12.67 -6.19 -17.13
C ARG A 99 -13.60 -7.16 -17.85
N ASN A 100 -13.95 -8.28 -17.22
CA ASN A 100 -14.78 -9.36 -17.79
C ASN A 100 -16.20 -9.35 -17.21
N ASP A 101 -17.10 -10.18 -17.77
CA ASP A 101 -18.37 -10.47 -17.11
C ASP A 101 -18.12 -11.32 -15.86
N PHE A 102 -18.46 -10.79 -14.69
CA PHE A 102 -18.27 -11.50 -13.42
C PHE A 102 -19.61 -11.76 -12.73
N ARG A 103 -19.99 -13.04 -12.67
CA ARG A 103 -21.09 -13.51 -11.84
C ARG A 103 -20.55 -14.06 -10.53
N THR A 104 -21.09 -13.59 -9.40
CA THR A 104 -20.77 -14.21 -8.11
C THR A 104 -21.38 -15.62 -8.05
N PRO A 105 -20.61 -16.67 -7.72
CA PRO A 105 -21.15 -17.98 -7.40
C PRO A 105 -22.16 -17.91 -6.26
N GLU A 106 -23.24 -18.69 -6.34
CA GLU A 106 -24.24 -18.93 -5.27
C GLU A 106 -25.01 -17.69 -4.74
N ARG A 107 -24.66 -16.49 -5.18
CA ARG A 107 -25.42 -15.25 -4.94
C ARG A 107 -26.15 -14.81 -6.21
N PHE A 108 -27.34 -14.25 -6.02
CA PHE A 108 -28.12 -13.60 -7.06
C PHE A 108 -28.25 -12.11 -6.73
N TYR A 109 -27.91 -11.27 -7.71
CA TYR A 109 -28.17 -9.83 -7.68
C TYR A 109 -29.14 -9.47 -8.79
N THR A 110 -29.91 -8.40 -8.62
CA THR A 110 -30.89 -7.93 -9.61
C THR A 110 -30.25 -7.58 -10.96
N ALA A 111 -28.97 -7.19 -10.98
CA ALA A 111 -28.20 -6.95 -12.22
C ALA A 111 -27.69 -8.25 -12.89
N GLY A 112 -27.78 -9.40 -12.22
CA GLY A 112 -27.30 -10.71 -12.70
C GLY A 112 -25.79 -10.90 -12.54
N SER A 113 -25.00 -10.13 -13.29
CA SER A 113 -23.53 -10.10 -13.27
C SER A 113 -23.00 -8.67 -13.14
N CYS A 114 -21.72 -8.54 -12.79
CA CYS A 114 -20.95 -7.32 -13.04
C CYS A 114 -20.61 -7.31 -14.54
N PRO A 115 -21.12 -6.34 -15.33
CA PRO A 115 -20.84 -6.29 -16.76
C PRO A 115 -19.37 -5.88 -17.02
N PRO A 116 -18.78 -6.27 -18.15
CA PRO A 116 -17.38 -5.98 -18.46
C PRO A 116 -17.13 -4.47 -18.64
N HIS A 117 -16.27 -3.89 -17.81
CA HIS A 117 -15.85 -2.49 -17.90
C HIS A 117 -14.47 -2.35 -18.53
N ARG A 118 -14.39 -1.63 -19.65
CA ARG A 118 -13.11 -1.35 -20.35
C ARG A 118 -12.39 -0.16 -19.73
N PHE A 119 -11.23 -0.43 -19.15
CA PHE A 119 -10.22 0.53 -18.72
C PHE A 119 -8.87 0.11 -19.34
N ASN A 120 -7.95 1.07 -19.49
CA ASN A 120 -6.54 0.74 -19.63
C ASN A 120 -5.96 0.36 -18.25
N ASP A 121 -4.68 0.00 -18.18
CA ASP A 121 -4.10 -0.53 -16.96
C ASP A 121 -3.91 0.55 -15.88
N GLU A 122 -3.51 1.77 -16.26
CA GLU A 122 -3.37 2.93 -15.37
C GLU A 122 -4.72 3.34 -14.73
N ASP A 123 -5.77 3.48 -15.54
CA ASP A 123 -7.12 3.82 -15.06
C ASP A 123 -7.74 2.70 -14.21
N MET A 124 -7.29 1.45 -14.39
CA MET A 124 -7.67 0.33 -13.54
C MET A 124 -6.95 0.39 -12.19
N GLU A 125 -5.64 0.68 -12.17
CA GLU A 125 -4.87 0.87 -10.94
C GLU A 125 -5.43 2.01 -10.10
N ASP A 126 -5.80 3.14 -10.72
CA ASP A 126 -6.52 4.24 -10.07
C ASP A 126 -7.84 3.78 -9.43
N LEU A 127 -8.66 3.04 -10.19
CA LEU A 127 -9.95 2.51 -9.71
C LEU A 127 -9.76 1.54 -8.55
N LEU A 128 -8.77 0.65 -8.61
CA LEU A 128 -8.46 -0.28 -7.54
C LEU A 128 -7.97 0.45 -6.29
N ALA A 129 -7.09 1.44 -6.42
CA ALA A 129 -6.65 2.29 -5.32
C ALA A 129 -7.83 2.97 -4.60
N TYR A 130 -8.83 3.44 -5.36
CA TYR A 130 -10.09 3.93 -4.79
C TYR A 130 -10.89 2.83 -4.07
N LEU A 131 -11.04 1.64 -4.66
CA LEU A 131 -11.79 0.52 -4.07
C LEU A 131 -11.14 -0.01 -2.78
N ARG A 132 -9.81 -0.05 -2.68
CA ARG A 132 -9.11 -0.38 -1.43
C ARG A 132 -9.46 0.64 -0.35
N ARG A 133 -9.31 1.94 -0.65
CA ARG A 133 -9.65 3.03 0.28
C ARG A 133 -11.14 3.08 0.66
N LEU A 134 -12.04 2.63 -0.22
CA LEU A 134 -13.47 2.52 0.07
C LEU A 134 -13.73 1.58 1.26
N THR A 135 -12.96 0.49 1.38
CA THR A 135 -13.06 -0.45 2.52
C THR A 135 -12.39 0.02 3.80
N GLU A 136 -11.47 1.00 3.74
CA GLU A 136 -10.79 1.53 4.92
C GLU A 136 -11.71 2.42 5.77
N ASN A 137 -12.73 3.03 5.14
CA ASN A 137 -13.78 3.81 5.81
C ASN A 137 -14.92 2.93 6.37
N ARG A 138 -14.59 1.69 6.78
CA ARG A 138 -15.53 0.72 7.34
C ARG A 138 -16.10 1.25 8.67
N PRO A 139 -17.44 1.30 8.85
CA PRO A 139 -18.02 1.49 10.18
C PRO A 139 -17.70 0.28 11.07
N SER A 140 -17.32 0.54 12.32
CA SER A 140 -16.80 -0.45 13.29
C SER A 140 -17.85 -1.46 13.79
N ASP A 141 -19.13 -1.28 13.41
CA ASP A 141 -20.27 -2.12 13.75
C ASP A 141 -20.28 -3.50 13.04
N SER A 142 -19.64 -3.57 11.88
CA SER A 142 -19.49 -4.79 11.11
C SER A 142 -18.42 -5.70 11.75
N PHE A 143 -18.86 -6.68 12.56
CA PHE A 143 -17.99 -7.66 13.25
C PHE A 143 -17.00 -8.35 12.29
N GLY A 144 -15.76 -7.88 12.28
CA GLY A 144 -14.68 -8.41 11.46
C GLY A 144 -13.34 -7.88 11.92
N PHE A 145 -12.72 -8.62 12.83
CA PHE A 145 -11.35 -8.51 13.37
C PHE A 145 -10.49 -7.39 12.76
N ASP A 146 -10.49 -6.21 13.38
CA ASP A 146 -9.50 -5.17 13.02
C ASP A 146 -8.10 -5.69 13.37
N ARG A 147 -7.17 -5.62 12.40
CA ARG A 147 -5.77 -5.98 12.60
C ARG A 147 -4.99 -4.89 13.33
N ARG A 148 -5.56 -3.70 13.50
CA ARG A 148 -5.06 -2.64 14.37
C ARG A 148 -5.69 -2.82 15.75
N ASN A 149 -4.95 -3.51 16.62
CA ASN A 149 -5.07 -3.50 18.08
C ASN A 149 -6.23 -2.66 18.66
N ASP A 150 -7.26 -3.32 19.18
CA ASP A 150 -7.47 -3.46 20.64
C ASP A 150 -8.77 -4.25 20.92
N LEU A 151 -8.96 -4.73 22.14
CA LEU A 151 -10.25 -5.31 22.56
C LEU A 151 -11.34 -4.24 22.49
N GLY A 152 -12.30 -4.42 21.58
CA GLY A 152 -13.38 -3.45 21.33
C GLY A 152 -14.10 -3.02 22.60
N ARG A 153 -14.27 -1.71 22.78
CA ARG A 153 -14.90 -1.12 23.96
C ARG A 153 -16.41 -1.45 23.97
N PRO A 154 -17.01 -1.91 25.08
CA PRO A 154 -18.41 -2.39 25.07
C PRO A 154 -19.50 -1.34 24.78
N ASP A 155 -19.13 -0.07 24.63
CA ASP A 155 -20.00 1.10 24.53
C ASP A 155 -20.17 1.66 23.10
N ASP A 156 -19.51 1.09 22.09
CA ASP A 156 -19.52 1.56 20.68
C ASP A 156 -20.79 1.21 19.87
N PHE A 157 -21.93 0.99 20.55
CA PHE A 157 -23.23 0.83 19.90
C PHE A 157 -23.76 2.20 19.43
N GLY A 158 -23.36 2.60 18.23
CA GLY A 158 -23.83 3.83 17.57
C GLY A 158 -25.36 3.94 17.56
N ARG A 159 -25.89 5.13 17.88
CA ARG A 159 -27.34 5.36 17.95
C ARG A 159 -27.99 5.43 16.55
N PRO A 160 -29.28 5.08 16.41
CA PRO A 160 -29.91 4.94 15.09
C PRO A 160 -30.18 6.24 14.30
N ASP A 161 -29.84 7.41 14.83
CA ASP A 161 -30.43 8.69 14.44
C ASP A 161 -29.53 9.65 13.61
N ASP A 162 -28.28 9.30 13.27
CA ASP A 162 -27.36 10.23 12.56
C ASP A 162 -27.43 10.14 11.01
N PHE A 163 -28.34 9.35 10.44
CA PHE A 163 -28.51 9.15 8.98
C PHE A 163 -29.37 10.23 8.30
N GLY A 164 -29.00 11.51 8.40
CA GLY A 164 -29.89 12.61 8.00
C GLY A 164 -29.28 13.88 7.41
N ARG A 165 -28.00 13.90 6.99
CA ARG A 165 -27.33 15.13 6.50
C ARG A 165 -26.82 14.98 5.06
N PRO A 166 -27.35 15.74 4.09
CA PRO A 166 -26.79 15.82 2.75
C PRO A 166 -25.55 16.73 2.73
N PHE A 167 -24.59 16.40 1.87
CA PHE A 167 -23.51 17.26 1.39
C PHE A 167 -23.53 17.27 -0.14
#